data_AF-A0A0K6FR77-F1
#
_entry.id   AF-A0A0K6FR77-F1
#
_cell.length_a   1.000
_cell.length_b   1.000
_cell.length_c   1.000
_cell.angle_alpha   90.00
_cell.angle_beta   90.00
_cell.angle_gamma   90.00
#
_symmetry.space_group_name_H-M   'P 1'
#
loop_
_entity.id
_entity.type
_entity.pdbx_description
1 polymer ?
#
loop_
_entity_poly.entity_id
_entity_poly.type
_entity_poly.pdbx_seq_one_letter_code
_entity_poly.pdbx_strand_id
1 'polypeptide(L)'
;MADFFVASSAAAPAAKRVQEPKTTPSPLADNTESVGTAKGAGSNFSMLSLIPSSPDVVLLHHPSLKLNHINYSHAHSLANQPCRRPPVRNGKTRKKSLRASPLTWMGVDRGEEAMSLLIKAQATAAKNKKAKETQCLNGTKEILDGVLQACAQDYAEGIAELENLYSAFQMELAASYDRERKHWLEAVAEQETFQSSLEELIKAYQESEETREKEHIEALALARSGINNAKSVVNKHLQNYTQSTLHFAKKILVDLPKKFALRTCRKRKPTRSSNRLIQSTPRTSSQSYAHLGTLDLQILDLQKPLQSPEGRTLLARGQESRLYHLGWVTGTGGGISIRQGDKVYIAPSGVQKERIKPEHIFVLPYPRPSPETFLRKPTQPLKESACTPLFWNAFDLRGAGSCVHTHSQHAVMATLLWEGETWEVSHLEMIKGVRDAGTGKALSYLDTVVVPIIENTPFEEDLKDSMAEAMKKYPNAAGVLVRRHGVYVWGTDWEKAKTQTECLDYLFEVSVKMKLAGLPTKLG
;
A
#
# COMPACT_ATOMS: atom_id res chain seq x y z
N MET A 1 -50.72 -2.54 44.35
CA MET A 1 -50.44 -3.13 45.68
C MET A 1 -48.97 -2.88 45.98
N ALA A 2 -48.60 -2.82 47.27
CA ALA A 2 -47.30 -2.30 47.68
C ALA A 2 -46.15 -3.32 47.56
N ASP A 3 -44.94 -2.75 47.46
CA ASP A 3 -43.63 -3.19 47.96
C ASP A 3 -43.46 -4.63 48.46
N PHE A 4 -42.40 -5.27 47.98
CA PHE A 4 -41.47 -5.94 48.88
C PHE A 4 -40.04 -5.90 48.32
N PHE A 5 -39.14 -5.24 49.04
CA PHE A 5 -37.72 -5.07 48.69
C PHE A 5 -36.89 -5.57 49.88
N VAL A 6 -36.05 -6.59 49.68
CA VAL A 6 -35.08 -7.06 50.68
C VAL A 6 -33.77 -7.41 49.98
N ALA A 7 -32.66 -6.87 50.47
CA ALA A 7 -31.32 -7.15 49.97
C ALA A 7 -30.55 -8.07 50.94
N SER A 8 -29.50 -8.72 50.44
CA SER A 8 -28.41 -9.23 51.27
C SER A 8 -27.10 -9.16 50.49
N SER A 9 -25.99 -8.92 51.18
CA SER A 9 -24.68 -8.64 50.60
C SER A 9 -23.68 -9.77 50.83
N ALA A 10 -22.81 -9.99 49.85
CA ALA A 10 -21.56 -10.74 50.01
C ALA A 10 -20.43 -9.98 49.30
N ALA A 11 -19.26 -9.89 49.95
CA ALA A 11 -18.18 -9.00 49.53
C ALA A 11 -17.12 -9.71 48.65
N ALA A 12 -16.45 -8.92 47.80
CA ALA A 12 -15.28 -9.38 47.04
C ALA A 12 -14.01 -9.41 47.94
N PRO A 13 -13.08 -10.36 47.73
CA PRO A 13 -11.85 -10.45 48.50
C PRO A 13 -10.79 -9.41 48.07
N ALA A 14 -10.08 -8.83 49.04
CA ALA A 14 -9.08 -7.79 48.80
C ALA A 14 -7.71 -8.35 48.37
N ALA A 15 -7.03 -7.65 47.46
CA ALA A 15 -5.66 -7.95 47.06
C ALA A 15 -4.63 -7.61 48.15
N LYS A 16 -3.63 -8.47 48.35
CA LYS A 16 -2.55 -8.23 49.34
C LYS A 16 -1.48 -7.29 48.78
N ARG A 17 -1.08 -6.32 49.61
CA ARG A 17 0.01 -5.36 49.35
C ARG A 17 1.31 -5.89 49.97
N VAL A 18 2.38 -6.02 49.18
CA VAL A 18 3.70 -6.42 49.68
C VAL A 18 4.74 -5.34 49.41
N GLN A 19 5.32 -4.91 50.52
CA GLN A 19 6.37 -3.95 50.83
C GLN A 19 7.57 -3.87 49.87
N GLU A 20 8.08 -2.65 49.71
CA GLU A 20 9.42 -2.33 49.21
C GLU A 20 10.47 -2.47 50.35
N PRO A 21 11.71 -2.92 50.07
CA PRO A 21 12.79 -2.92 51.05
C PRO A 21 13.54 -1.57 51.09
N LYS A 22 13.76 -1.03 52.29
CA LYS A 22 14.70 0.08 52.54
C LYS A 22 16.09 -0.47 52.87
N THR A 23 17.15 0.22 52.44
CA THR A 23 18.51 0.07 53.00
C THR A 23 19.19 1.43 53.18
N THR A 24 19.95 1.57 54.26
CA THR A 24 20.66 2.80 54.69
C THR A 24 22.20 2.63 54.61
N PRO A 25 23.01 3.71 54.66
CA PRO A 25 24.36 3.73 54.07
C PRO A 25 25.56 3.58 55.03
N SER A 26 26.77 3.60 54.45
CA SER A 26 28.12 3.83 55.04
C SER A 26 28.80 2.63 55.72
N PRO A 27 30.15 2.62 55.93
CA PRO A 27 31.17 3.66 55.68
C PRO A 27 32.37 3.22 54.80
N LEU A 28 33.45 4.02 54.78
CA LEU A 28 34.69 3.81 54.01
C LEU A 28 35.80 3.07 54.79
N ALA A 29 36.65 2.35 54.06
CA ALA A 29 38.13 2.25 54.22
C ALA A 29 38.66 1.74 52.86
N ASP A 30 39.54 2.39 52.09
CA ASP A 30 40.81 3.10 52.35
C ASP A 30 42.04 2.17 52.38
N ASN A 31 42.90 2.34 51.35
CA ASN A 31 44.34 2.07 51.35
C ASN A 31 44.96 2.50 50.00
N THR A 32 45.93 3.40 50.13
CA THR A 32 47.00 3.84 49.21
C THR A 32 47.81 2.66 48.62
N GLU A 33 48.60 2.72 47.53
CA GLU A 33 48.92 3.72 46.47
C GLU A 33 49.53 2.93 45.26
N SER A 34 50.16 3.42 44.17
CA SER A 34 50.56 4.72 43.55
C SER A 34 50.94 4.43 42.07
N VAL A 35 51.22 5.36 41.14
CA VAL A 35 50.79 6.74 40.84
C VAL A 35 51.05 6.93 39.32
N GLY A 36 50.19 7.66 38.60
CA GLY A 36 50.41 7.97 37.18
C GLY A 36 49.29 8.85 36.59
N THR A 37 49.60 10.06 36.14
CA THR A 37 48.61 11.07 35.76
C THR A 37 47.96 10.82 34.40
N ALA A 38 46.64 11.05 34.31
CA ALA A 38 45.84 10.79 33.12
C ALA A 38 45.25 12.08 32.49
N LYS A 39 44.99 12.01 31.18
CA LYS A 39 44.00 12.83 30.42
C LYS A 39 43.87 12.26 29.00
N GLY A 40 42.69 11.86 28.51
CA GLY A 40 41.42 11.69 29.23
C GLY A 40 40.29 11.15 28.35
N ALA A 41 39.28 10.56 29.01
CA ALA A 41 37.92 10.29 28.53
C ALA A 41 37.70 9.66 27.13
N GLY A 42 37.38 8.38 27.13
CA GLY A 42 36.45 7.77 26.20
C GLY A 42 35.62 6.70 26.93
N SER A 43 34.29 6.70 26.76
CA SER A 43 33.42 5.66 27.33
C SER A 43 32.07 5.58 26.61
N ASN A 44 31.85 4.46 25.91
CA ASN A 44 30.50 4.03 25.55
C ASN A 44 29.77 3.55 26.81
N PHE A 45 28.44 3.71 26.86
CA PHE A 45 27.54 2.63 27.28
C PHE A 45 26.15 2.84 26.68
N SER A 46 25.43 1.75 26.41
CA SER A 46 24.11 1.79 25.75
C SER A 46 22.96 1.54 26.72
N MET A 47 21.79 2.11 26.40
CA MET A 47 20.50 1.48 26.72
C MET A 47 19.46 1.88 25.67
N LEU A 48 18.52 0.98 25.38
CA LEU A 48 17.44 1.18 24.39
C LEU A 48 16.21 1.82 25.02
N SER A 49 15.60 2.80 24.32
CA SER A 49 14.14 3.01 24.36
C SER A 49 13.60 3.85 23.18
N LEU A 50 12.72 3.21 22.40
CA LEU A 50 11.51 3.76 21.75
C LEU A 50 11.51 5.24 21.28
N ILE A 51 11.79 5.47 19.99
CA ILE A 51 11.29 6.60 19.19
C ILE A 51 10.77 6.02 17.86
N PRO A 52 9.59 6.43 17.34
CA PRO A 52 8.93 5.76 16.21
C PRO A 52 9.53 6.12 14.84
N SER A 53 9.28 5.25 13.86
CA SER A 53 9.62 5.43 12.45
C SER A 53 8.89 6.61 11.82
N SER A 54 9.64 7.54 11.22
CA SER A 54 9.11 8.66 10.42
C SER A 54 8.70 8.21 9.01
N PRO A 55 7.71 8.87 8.37
CA PRO A 55 7.32 8.60 6.98
C PRO A 55 8.25 9.26 5.96
N ASP A 56 8.10 8.88 4.69
CA ASP A 56 8.95 9.30 3.57
C ASP A 56 8.95 10.81 3.29
N VAL A 57 10.13 11.37 2.98
CA VAL A 57 10.29 12.77 2.55
C VAL A 57 9.89 12.91 1.08
N VAL A 58 8.65 13.34 0.84
CA VAL A 58 8.18 13.70 -0.51
C VAL A 58 8.82 15.01 -0.96
N LEU A 59 9.67 14.94 -1.99
CA LEU A 59 10.24 16.13 -2.65
C LEU A 59 9.16 16.94 -3.40
N LEU A 60 8.61 17.95 -2.73
CA LEU A 60 7.68 18.90 -3.34
C LEU A 60 8.39 19.81 -4.36
N HIS A 61 8.00 19.68 -5.63
CA HIS A 61 8.57 20.42 -6.74
C HIS A 61 8.08 21.89 -6.76
N HIS A 62 8.82 22.80 -6.12
CA HIS A 62 8.46 24.23 -6.12
C HIS A 62 8.83 24.92 -7.45
N PRO A 63 7.89 25.56 -8.17
CA PRO A 63 8.12 26.11 -9.52
C PRO A 63 8.79 27.50 -9.50
N SER A 64 9.93 27.65 -8.82
CA SER A 64 10.68 28.94 -8.81
C SER A 64 12.20 28.82 -8.69
N LEU A 65 12.78 27.63 -8.58
CA LEU A 65 14.23 27.45 -8.49
C LEU A 65 14.91 27.61 -9.86
N LYS A 66 15.27 28.85 -10.21
CA LYS A 66 16.33 29.12 -11.18
C LYS A 66 17.68 28.76 -10.57
N LEU A 67 18.04 27.48 -10.66
CA LEU A 67 19.41 27.03 -10.45
C LEU A 67 20.32 27.73 -11.46
N ASN A 68 21.04 28.76 -11.02
CA ASN A 68 22.15 29.32 -11.79
C ASN A 68 23.18 28.20 -11.99
N HIS A 69 23.55 27.93 -13.24
CA HIS A 69 24.53 26.90 -13.56
C HIS A 69 25.85 27.18 -12.85
N ILE A 70 26.19 26.38 -11.83
CA ILE A 70 27.52 26.36 -11.21
C ILE A 70 28.51 25.99 -12.32
N ASN A 71 29.35 26.96 -12.68
CA ASN A 71 30.07 26.94 -13.95
C ASN A 71 31.37 26.11 -13.83
N TYR A 72 31.21 24.78 -13.92
CA TYR A 72 32.28 23.77 -13.82
C TYR A 72 33.45 23.93 -14.82
N SER A 73 33.40 24.92 -15.73
CA SER A 73 34.50 25.25 -16.64
C SER A 73 35.76 25.81 -15.95
N HIS A 74 35.64 26.44 -14.78
CA HIS A 74 36.78 27.12 -14.16
C HIS A 74 37.83 26.16 -13.55
N ALA A 75 37.37 25.08 -12.89
CA ALA A 75 38.26 24.13 -12.21
C ALA A 75 39.19 23.39 -13.19
N HIS A 76 38.71 23.06 -14.38
CA HIS A 76 39.49 22.35 -15.41
C HIS A 76 40.56 23.23 -16.10
N SER A 77 40.51 24.56 -15.93
CA SER A 77 41.45 25.51 -16.55
C SER A 77 42.82 25.55 -15.86
N LEU A 78 42.85 25.33 -14.53
CA LEU A 78 44.07 25.44 -13.73
C LEU A 78 44.91 24.15 -13.74
N ALA A 79 44.29 22.98 -13.90
CA ALA A 79 44.97 21.69 -13.90
C ALA A 79 45.77 21.38 -15.19
N ASN A 80 45.57 22.17 -16.27
CA ASN A 80 46.06 21.85 -17.62
C ASN A 80 46.98 22.91 -18.24
N GLN A 81 47.63 23.76 -17.42
CA GLN A 81 48.66 24.67 -17.93
C GLN A 81 50.03 23.97 -18.05
N PRO A 82 50.64 23.89 -19.24
CA PRO A 82 51.97 23.32 -19.38
C PRO A 82 53.01 24.22 -18.71
N CYS A 83 53.87 23.63 -17.87
CA CYS A 83 54.92 24.32 -17.14
C CYS A 83 55.79 25.18 -18.06
N ARG A 84 55.59 26.51 -18.05
CA ARG A 84 56.39 27.44 -18.85
C ARG A 84 57.83 27.42 -18.36
N ARG A 85 58.72 26.77 -19.14
CA ARG A 85 60.17 26.84 -18.91
C ARG A 85 60.61 28.30 -18.84
N PRO A 86 61.50 28.69 -17.91
CA PRO A 86 62.04 30.05 -17.88
C PRO A 86 62.76 30.36 -19.21
N PRO A 87 62.72 31.62 -19.69
CA PRO A 87 63.15 31.96 -21.03
C PRO A 87 64.65 31.68 -21.22
N VAL A 88 64.96 30.85 -22.22
CA VAL A 88 66.35 30.60 -22.65
C VAL A 88 66.90 31.89 -23.26
N ARG A 89 67.63 32.65 -22.45
CA ARG A 89 68.23 33.92 -22.86
C ARG A 89 69.39 33.63 -23.82
N ASN A 90 69.16 33.84 -25.12
CA ASN A 90 70.14 33.64 -26.20
C ASN A 90 71.34 34.61 -26.10
N GLY A 91 72.19 34.40 -25.10
CA GLY A 91 73.47 35.08 -24.94
C GLY A 91 74.48 34.56 -25.95
N LYS A 92 74.66 35.29 -27.05
CA LYS A 92 75.68 35.00 -28.07
C LYS A 92 77.05 34.84 -27.39
N THR A 93 77.60 33.63 -27.40
CA THR A 93 78.92 33.30 -26.84
C THR A 93 80.03 33.88 -27.69
N ARG A 94 80.26 35.19 -27.53
CA ARG A 94 81.43 35.90 -28.07
C ARG A 94 82.68 35.29 -27.43
N LYS A 95 83.34 34.36 -28.15
CA LYS A 95 84.67 33.83 -27.81
C LYS A 95 85.69 34.99 -27.85
N LYS A 96 85.79 35.76 -26.77
CA LYS A 96 86.99 36.56 -26.49
C LYS A 96 88.09 35.58 -26.11
N SER A 97 89.11 35.45 -26.94
CA SER A 97 90.33 34.73 -26.60
C SER A 97 91.05 35.48 -25.48
N LEU A 98 90.96 34.97 -24.25
CA LEU A 98 91.91 35.30 -23.20
C LEU A 98 93.25 34.67 -23.62
N ARG A 99 94.15 35.49 -24.19
CA ARG A 99 95.56 35.12 -24.30
C ARG A 99 96.09 34.96 -22.88
N ALA A 100 96.57 33.78 -22.54
CA ALA A 100 97.36 33.60 -21.32
C ALA A 100 98.72 34.27 -21.54
N SER A 101 98.94 35.42 -20.90
CA SER A 101 100.29 35.95 -20.70
C SER A 101 100.98 35.14 -19.59
N PRO A 102 102.29 34.84 -19.69
CA PRO A 102 102.99 34.11 -18.63
C PRO A 102 102.98 34.88 -17.31
N LEU A 103 102.50 34.26 -16.24
CA LEU A 103 102.63 34.78 -14.88
C LEU A 103 104.07 34.57 -14.39
N THR A 104 104.85 35.65 -14.36
CA THR A 104 106.17 35.67 -13.71
C THR A 104 106.00 35.48 -12.20
N TRP A 105 106.60 34.43 -11.66
CA TRP A 105 106.42 33.99 -10.28
C TRP A 105 107.27 34.87 -9.33
N MET A 106 106.64 35.86 -8.68
CA MET A 106 107.30 36.71 -7.67
C MET A 106 106.33 37.09 -6.54
N GLY A 107 106.78 36.90 -5.29
CA GLY A 107 106.10 37.37 -4.07
C GLY A 107 105.14 36.37 -3.45
N VAL A 108 105.68 35.47 -2.61
CA VAL A 108 104.92 34.75 -1.58
C VAL A 108 104.60 35.76 -0.47
N ASP A 109 103.39 36.33 -0.52
CA ASP A 109 102.72 37.07 0.58
C ASP A 109 101.30 37.48 0.17
N ARG A 110 101.11 37.93 -1.07
CA ARG A 110 99.80 38.40 -1.58
C ARG A 110 98.74 37.31 -1.81
N GLY A 111 99.02 36.07 -1.41
CA GLY A 111 98.08 34.95 -1.50
C GLY A 111 97.04 34.94 -0.38
N GLU A 112 97.45 35.23 0.85
CA GLU A 112 96.59 35.09 2.03
C GLU A 112 95.54 36.19 2.13
N GLU A 113 95.91 37.45 1.83
CA GLU A 113 94.94 38.54 1.76
C GLU A 113 93.88 38.30 0.68
N ALA A 114 94.29 37.85 -0.51
CA ALA A 114 93.40 37.53 -1.61
C ALA A 114 92.44 36.39 -1.24
N MET A 115 92.93 35.35 -0.55
CA MET A 115 92.11 34.25 -0.03
C MET A 115 91.15 34.73 1.07
N SER A 116 91.62 35.57 2.00
CA SER A 116 90.80 36.17 3.07
C SER A 116 89.65 37.00 2.51
N LEU A 117 89.91 37.80 1.47
CA LEU A 117 88.89 38.58 0.76
C LEU A 117 87.91 37.68 -0.01
N LEU A 118 88.38 36.60 -0.64
CA LEU A 118 87.53 35.60 -1.28
C LEU A 118 86.57 34.91 -0.28
N ILE A 119 87.08 34.48 0.87
CA ILE A 119 86.28 33.86 1.94
C ILE A 119 85.23 34.86 2.49
N LYS A 120 85.62 36.11 2.74
CA LYS A 120 84.69 37.19 3.18
C LYS A 120 83.61 37.49 2.13
N ALA A 121 83.97 37.51 0.85
CA ALA A 121 83.03 37.69 -0.25
C ALA A 121 82.06 36.50 -0.38
N GLN A 122 82.56 35.26 -0.28
CA GLN A 122 81.73 34.04 -0.29
C GLN A 122 80.77 33.99 0.90
N ALA A 123 81.22 34.31 2.12
CA ALA A 123 80.37 34.38 3.31
C ALA A 123 79.28 35.45 3.18
N THR A 124 79.61 36.61 2.61
CA THR A 124 78.65 37.69 2.32
C THR A 124 77.64 37.27 1.26
N ALA A 125 78.08 36.61 0.18
CA ALA A 125 77.20 36.06 -0.85
C ALA A 125 76.25 34.99 -0.29
N ALA A 126 76.74 34.10 0.58
CA ALA A 126 75.93 33.09 1.26
C ALA A 126 74.89 33.72 2.21
N LYS A 127 75.27 34.74 2.99
CA LYS A 127 74.35 35.51 3.85
C LYS A 127 73.26 36.20 3.02
N ASN A 128 73.63 36.83 1.91
CA ASN A 128 72.70 37.50 1.00
C ASN A 128 71.79 36.51 0.24
N LYS A 129 72.27 35.31 -0.08
CA LYS A 129 71.45 34.22 -0.63
C LYS A 129 70.41 33.76 0.39
N LYS A 130 70.83 33.43 1.62
CA LYS A 130 69.93 33.01 2.71
C LYS A 130 68.88 34.08 3.04
N ALA A 131 69.25 35.36 3.08
CA ALA A 131 68.31 36.45 3.31
C ALA A 131 67.22 36.55 2.23
N LYS A 132 67.58 36.37 0.94
CA LYS A 132 66.61 36.34 -0.16
C LYS A 132 65.73 35.08 -0.14
N GLU A 133 66.29 33.95 0.26
CA GLU A 133 65.53 32.70 0.46
C GLU A 133 64.49 32.87 1.58
N THR A 134 64.87 33.42 2.73
CA THR A 134 63.92 33.75 3.81
C THR A 134 62.87 34.78 3.38
N GLN A 135 63.25 35.83 2.65
CA GLN A 135 62.29 36.81 2.13
C GLN A 135 61.27 36.17 1.17
N CYS A 136 61.72 35.28 0.28
CA CYS A 136 60.86 34.56 -0.65
C CYS A 136 59.93 33.57 0.07
N LEU A 137 60.43 32.85 1.09
CA LEU A 137 59.62 31.96 1.92
C LEU A 137 58.55 32.73 2.71
N ASN A 138 58.89 33.87 3.32
CA ASN A 138 57.93 34.69 4.06
C ASN A 138 56.81 35.22 3.14
N GLY A 139 57.15 35.82 1.99
CA GLY A 139 56.14 36.29 1.03
C GLY A 139 55.29 35.15 0.44
N THR A 140 55.86 33.95 0.28
CA THR A 140 55.07 32.77 -0.13
C THR A 140 54.12 32.32 0.99
N LYS A 141 54.55 32.38 2.25
CA LYS A 141 53.70 32.08 3.41
C LYS A 141 52.57 33.10 3.56
N GLU A 142 52.85 34.39 3.43
CA GLU A 142 51.84 35.47 3.51
C GLU A 142 50.72 35.27 2.46
N ILE A 143 51.08 34.88 1.24
CA ILE A 143 50.11 34.54 0.18
C ILE A 143 49.31 33.27 0.54
N LEU A 144 49.97 32.22 1.05
CA LEU A 144 49.32 30.96 1.41
C LEU A 144 48.37 31.12 2.60
N ASP A 145 48.79 31.81 3.66
CA ASP A 145 47.99 32.12 4.84
C ASP A 145 46.74 32.92 4.43
N GLY A 146 46.88 33.91 3.54
CA GLY A 146 45.76 34.70 3.01
C GLY A 146 44.75 33.88 2.18
N VAL A 147 45.23 32.95 1.34
CA VAL A 147 44.36 32.02 0.59
C VAL A 147 43.65 31.05 1.54
N LEU A 148 44.34 30.51 2.54
CA LEU A 148 43.73 29.63 3.54
C LEU A 148 42.68 30.36 4.38
N GLN A 149 42.92 31.62 4.74
CA GLN A 149 41.95 32.43 5.47
C GLN A 149 40.70 32.74 4.63
N ALA A 150 40.87 33.06 3.34
CA ALA A 150 39.75 33.26 2.43
C ALA A 150 38.89 31.98 2.30
N CYS A 151 39.50 30.83 1.99
CA CYS A 151 38.77 29.57 1.87
C CYS A 151 38.12 29.11 3.19
N ALA A 152 38.72 29.44 4.34
CA ALA A 152 38.10 29.18 5.64
C ALA A 152 36.87 30.08 5.91
N GLN A 153 36.88 31.31 5.42
CA GLN A 153 35.73 32.22 5.49
C GLN A 153 34.62 31.78 4.52
N ASP A 154 34.94 31.49 3.25
CA ASP A 154 33.98 30.96 2.27
C ASP A 154 33.25 29.72 2.81
N TYR A 155 33.99 28.82 3.48
CA TYR A 155 33.44 27.60 4.09
C TYR A 155 32.56 27.89 5.31
N ALA A 156 32.92 28.87 6.14
CA ALA A 156 32.11 29.29 7.28
C ALA A 156 30.79 29.97 6.85
N GLU A 157 30.84 30.81 5.81
CA GLU A 157 29.66 31.45 5.22
C GLU A 157 28.74 30.39 4.58
N GLY A 158 29.30 29.41 3.86
CA GLY A 158 28.54 28.28 3.32
C GLY A 158 27.89 27.36 4.37
N ILE A 159 28.54 27.15 5.53
CA ILE A 159 27.91 26.46 6.67
C ILE A 159 26.74 27.28 7.20
N ALA A 160 26.92 28.58 7.42
CA ALA A 160 25.87 29.44 7.93
C ALA A 160 24.64 29.51 6.98
N GLU A 161 24.86 29.52 5.66
CA GLU A 161 23.75 29.41 4.69
C GLU A 161 23.01 28.06 4.83
N LEU A 162 23.75 26.95 4.94
CA LEU A 162 23.18 25.61 5.07
C LEU A 162 22.40 25.42 6.40
N GLU A 163 22.90 25.96 7.51
CA GLU A 163 22.20 25.95 8.81
C GLU A 163 20.89 26.76 8.75
N ASN A 164 20.90 27.93 8.10
CA ASN A 164 19.70 28.74 7.89
C ASN A 164 18.67 28.02 7.00
N LEU A 165 19.10 27.40 5.90
CA LEU A 165 18.23 26.60 5.02
C LEU A 165 17.64 25.39 5.74
N TYR A 166 18.43 24.70 6.58
CA TYR A 166 17.95 23.57 7.37
C TYR A 166 16.92 23.99 8.43
N SER A 167 17.15 25.11 9.12
CA SER A 167 16.20 25.70 10.08
C SER A 167 14.87 26.09 9.40
N ALA A 168 14.94 26.75 8.24
CA ALA A 168 13.76 27.09 7.44
C ALA A 168 12.98 25.84 6.98
N PHE A 169 13.69 24.78 6.56
CA PHE A 169 13.08 23.49 6.22
C PHE A 169 12.38 22.85 7.43
N GLN A 170 12.99 22.87 8.62
CA GLN A 170 12.36 22.36 9.84
C GLN A 170 11.06 23.10 10.19
N MET A 171 11.02 24.43 10.00
CA MET A 171 9.81 25.22 10.23
C MET A 171 8.69 24.90 9.24
N GLU A 172 8.98 24.79 7.94
CA GLU A 172 7.96 24.44 6.94
C GLU A 172 7.46 22.98 7.09
N LEU A 173 8.36 22.06 7.48
CA LEU A 173 7.98 20.68 7.79
C LEU A 173 7.03 20.61 9.00
N ALA A 174 7.30 21.36 10.08
CA ALA A 174 6.40 21.48 11.22
C ALA A 174 5.04 22.08 10.81
N ALA A 175 5.05 23.15 10.02
CA ALA A 175 3.83 23.75 9.48
C ALA A 175 3.05 22.77 8.58
N SER A 176 3.70 21.84 7.88
CA SER A 176 3.02 20.79 7.12
C SER A 176 2.30 19.79 8.02
N TYR A 177 2.98 19.29 9.07
CA TYR A 177 2.35 18.37 10.03
C TYR A 177 1.17 19.01 10.77
N ASP A 178 1.21 20.32 11.08
CA ASP A 178 0.06 21.03 11.66
C ASP A 178 -1.12 21.16 10.68
N ARG A 179 -0.86 21.39 9.38
CA ARG A 179 -1.90 21.37 8.32
C ARG A 179 -2.52 19.99 8.15
N GLU A 180 -1.70 18.94 8.13
CA GLU A 180 -2.17 17.54 8.07
C GLU A 180 -3.00 17.18 9.31
N ARG A 181 -2.52 17.49 10.51
CA ARG A 181 -3.27 17.31 11.77
C ARG A 181 -4.62 18.04 11.75
N LYS A 182 -4.67 19.26 11.23
CA LYS A 182 -5.93 20.02 11.09
C LYS A 182 -6.93 19.29 10.19
N HIS A 183 -6.50 18.80 9.03
CA HIS A 183 -7.37 18.04 8.13
C HIS A 183 -7.82 16.69 8.70
N TRP A 184 -6.98 16.01 9.50
CA TRP A 184 -7.40 14.82 10.25
C TRP A 184 -8.48 15.13 11.30
N LEU A 185 -8.37 16.24 12.02
CA LEU A 185 -9.40 16.68 12.98
C LEU A 185 -10.72 17.07 12.29
N GLU A 186 -10.64 17.73 11.13
CA GLU A 186 -11.80 18.05 10.29
C GLU A 186 -12.52 16.77 9.81
N ALA A 187 -11.77 15.79 9.30
CA ALA A 187 -12.32 14.51 8.85
C ALA A 187 -12.94 13.67 9.98
N VAL A 188 -12.36 13.71 11.19
CA VAL A 188 -12.94 13.04 12.37
C VAL A 188 -14.27 13.69 12.79
N ALA A 189 -14.36 15.02 12.79
CA ALA A 189 -15.60 15.73 13.09
C ALA A 189 -16.70 15.45 12.04
N GLU A 190 -16.35 15.40 10.75
CA GLU A 190 -17.28 14.95 9.69
C GLU A 190 -17.75 13.50 9.94
N GLN A 191 -16.84 12.59 10.32
CA GLN A 191 -17.20 11.21 10.63
C GLN A 191 -18.15 11.10 11.84
N GLU A 192 -17.94 11.88 12.91
CA GLU A 192 -18.83 11.91 14.08
C GLU A 192 -20.24 12.41 13.71
N THR A 193 -20.33 13.48 12.91
CA THR A 193 -21.64 13.97 12.43
C THR A 193 -22.36 12.98 11.51
N PHE A 194 -21.61 12.25 10.65
CA PHE A 194 -22.17 11.19 9.83
C PHE A 194 -22.68 10.02 10.69
N GLN A 195 -21.94 9.62 11.72
CA GLN A 195 -22.37 8.56 12.64
C GLN A 195 -23.66 8.95 13.39
N SER A 196 -23.72 10.16 13.95
CA SER A 196 -24.95 10.66 14.61
C SER A 196 -26.16 10.64 13.65
N SER A 197 -25.95 11.05 12.39
CA SER A 197 -27.00 11.03 11.35
C SER A 197 -27.45 9.61 11.00
N LEU A 198 -26.53 8.63 11.03
CA LEU A 198 -26.82 7.22 10.80
C LEU A 198 -27.62 6.62 11.97
N GLU A 199 -27.28 6.96 13.21
CA GLU A 199 -27.98 6.52 14.42
C GLU A 199 -29.43 7.05 14.47
N GLU A 200 -29.65 8.31 14.10
CA GLU A 200 -31.01 8.87 13.93
C GLU A 200 -31.81 8.14 12.83
N LEU A 201 -31.19 7.85 11.68
CA LEU A 201 -31.83 7.12 10.58
C LEU A 201 -32.24 5.70 10.99
N ILE A 202 -31.36 4.99 11.71
CA ILE A 202 -31.63 3.64 12.22
C ILE A 202 -32.79 3.65 13.23
N LYS A 203 -32.82 4.64 14.13
CA LYS A 203 -33.90 4.81 15.11
C LYS A 203 -35.24 5.11 14.43
N ALA A 204 -35.28 6.01 13.45
CA ALA A 204 -36.48 6.32 12.68
C ALA A 204 -36.98 5.10 11.88
N TYR A 205 -36.08 4.29 11.33
CA TYR A 205 -36.44 3.03 10.67
C TYR A 205 -37.07 2.03 11.66
N GLN A 206 -36.47 1.85 12.85
CA GLN A 206 -37.01 0.95 13.88
C GLN A 206 -38.41 1.37 14.36
N GLU A 207 -38.64 2.67 14.59
CA GLU A 207 -39.95 3.22 14.96
C GLU A 207 -41.00 3.02 13.86
N SER A 208 -40.59 3.09 12.59
CA SER A 208 -41.46 2.79 11.44
C SER A 208 -41.81 1.31 11.32
N GLU A 209 -40.84 0.41 11.52
CA GLU A 209 -41.09 -1.06 11.51
C GLU A 209 -42.02 -1.46 12.66
N GLU A 210 -41.78 -0.98 13.89
CA GLU A 210 -42.65 -1.20 15.04
C GLU A 210 -44.10 -0.75 14.79
N THR A 211 -44.26 0.40 14.14
CA THR A 211 -45.58 0.95 13.81
C THR A 211 -46.30 0.05 12.80
N ARG A 212 -45.60 -0.36 11.72
CA ARG A 212 -46.14 -1.28 10.71
C ARG A 212 -46.50 -2.65 11.31
N GLU A 213 -45.73 -3.16 12.26
CA GLU A 213 -46.07 -4.42 12.95
C GLU A 213 -47.34 -4.30 13.79
N LYS A 214 -47.51 -3.20 14.53
CA LYS A 214 -48.72 -2.93 15.33
C LYS A 214 -49.96 -2.85 14.43
N GLU A 215 -49.90 -2.07 13.34
CA GLU A 215 -50.97 -1.97 12.34
C GLU A 215 -51.31 -3.33 11.71
N HIS A 216 -50.30 -4.15 11.40
CA HIS A 216 -50.50 -5.48 10.82
C HIS A 216 -51.19 -6.45 11.81
N ILE A 217 -50.82 -6.39 13.10
CA ILE A 217 -51.45 -7.18 14.17
C ILE A 217 -52.92 -6.77 14.35
N GLU A 218 -53.23 -5.47 14.34
CA GLU A 218 -54.60 -4.97 14.42
C GLU A 218 -55.45 -5.38 13.20
N ALA A 219 -54.90 -5.28 11.99
CA ALA A 219 -55.57 -5.74 10.77
C ALA A 219 -55.88 -7.26 10.81
N LEU A 220 -54.93 -8.08 11.29
CA LEU A 220 -55.15 -9.52 11.50
C LEU A 220 -56.21 -9.81 12.57
N ALA A 221 -56.25 -9.03 13.66
CA ALA A 221 -57.26 -9.15 14.71
C ALA A 221 -58.68 -8.82 14.18
N LEU A 222 -58.82 -7.73 13.42
CA LEU A 222 -60.06 -7.34 12.74
C LEU A 222 -60.52 -8.41 11.75
N ALA A 223 -59.62 -8.93 10.90
CA ALA A 223 -59.93 -10.00 9.95
C ALA A 223 -60.40 -11.29 10.66
N ARG A 224 -59.74 -11.67 11.77
CA ARG A 224 -60.13 -12.82 12.60
C ARG A 224 -61.51 -12.62 13.24
N SER A 225 -61.82 -11.40 13.70
CA SER A 225 -63.14 -11.05 14.23
C SER A 225 -64.23 -11.17 13.15
N GLY A 226 -64.00 -10.63 11.96
CA GLY A 226 -64.90 -10.76 10.81
C GLY A 226 -65.18 -12.22 10.43
N ILE A 227 -64.14 -13.07 10.38
CA ILE A 227 -64.27 -14.51 10.11
C ILE A 227 -65.09 -15.21 11.19
N ASN A 228 -64.91 -14.87 12.47
CA ASN A 228 -65.68 -15.45 13.57
C ASN A 228 -67.16 -15.03 13.52
N ASN A 229 -67.44 -13.76 13.20
CA ASN A 229 -68.80 -13.25 13.01
C ASN A 229 -69.49 -13.95 11.83
N ALA A 230 -68.81 -14.10 10.69
CA ALA A 230 -69.32 -14.84 9.54
C ALA A 230 -69.64 -16.30 9.88
N LYS A 231 -68.75 -17.00 10.60
CA LYS A 231 -68.99 -18.37 11.11
C LYS A 231 -70.21 -18.43 12.03
N SER A 232 -70.40 -17.44 12.91
CA SER A 232 -71.56 -17.35 13.81
C SER A 232 -72.87 -17.22 13.01
N VAL A 233 -72.91 -16.34 12.00
CA VAL A 233 -74.07 -16.17 11.10
C VAL A 233 -74.37 -17.47 10.34
N VAL A 234 -73.36 -18.10 9.75
CA VAL A 234 -73.52 -19.38 9.02
C VAL A 234 -74.03 -20.50 9.93
N ASN A 235 -73.47 -20.64 11.14
CA ASN A 235 -73.92 -21.64 12.11
C ASN A 235 -75.37 -21.40 12.55
N LYS A 236 -75.77 -20.14 12.79
CA LYS A 236 -77.16 -19.78 13.13
C LYS A 236 -78.12 -20.08 11.97
N HIS A 237 -77.69 -19.86 10.73
CA HIS A 237 -78.49 -20.18 9.55
C HIS A 237 -78.64 -21.71 9.35
N LEU A 238 -77.57 -22.48 9.57
CA LEU A 238 -77.60 -23.95 9.57
C LEU A 238 -78.49 -24.53 10.68
N GLN A 239 -78.47 -23.94 11.88
CA GLN A 239 -79.37 -24.30 12.98
C GLN A 239 -80.84 -24.04 12.63
N ASN A 240 -81.15 -22.85 12.08
CA ASN A 240 -82.50 -22.53 11.64
C ASN A 240 -82.97 -23.51 10.53
N TYR A 241 -82.13 -23.77 9.53
CA TYR A 241 -82.45 -24.70 8.43
C TYR A 241 -82.67 -26.13 8.92
N THR A 242 -81.84 -26.62 9.85
CA THR A 242 -82.02 -27.96 10.45
C THR A 242 -83.26 -28.04 11.33
N GLN A 243 -83.62 -27.00 12.08
CA GLN A 243 -84.89 -26.94 12.80
C GLN A 243 -86.11 -26.92 11.87
N SER A 244 -86.08 -26.13 10.78
CA SER A 244 -87.16 -26.06 9.79
C SER A 244 -87.36 -27.39 9.06
N THR A 245 -86.27 -28.04 8.63
CA THR A 245 -86.32 -29.36 7.97
C THR A 245 -86.75 -30.47 8.94
N LEU A 246 -86.33 -30.42 10.21
CA LEU A 246 -86.81 -31.36 11.24
C LEU A 246 -88.31 -31.16 11.54
N HIS A 247 -88.80 -29.92 11.56
CA HIS A 247 -90.23 -29.61 11.71
C HIS A 247 -91.05 -30.12 10.51
N PHE A 248 -90.56 -29.88 9.28
CA PHE A 248 -91.18 -30.38 8.05
C PHE A 248 -91.22 -31.92 8.00
N ALA A 249 -90.11 -32.59 8.36
CA ALA A 249 -90.04 -34.05 8.45
C ALA A 249 -90.99 -34.62 9.52
N LYS A 250 -91.10 -33.95 10.69
CA LYS A 250 -92.08 -34.32 11.72
C LYS A 250 -93.52 -34.18 11.23
N LYS A 251 -93.83 -33.15 10.44
CA LYS A 251 -95.17 -32.96 9.85
C LYS A 251 -95.51 -34.11 8.88
N ILE A 252 -94.61 -34.44 7.96
CA ILE A 252 -94.77 -35.59 7.04
C ILE A 252 -94.93 -36.92 7.81
N LEU A 253 -94.24 -37.11 8.94
CA LEU A 253 -94.39 -38.29 9.80
C LEU A 253 -95.72 -38.37 10.56
N VAL A 254 -96.43 -37.25 10.74
CA VAL A 254 -97.77 -37.20 11.34
C VAL A 254 -98.86 -37.39 10.28
N ASP A 255 -98.67 -36.83 9.09
CA ASP A 255 -99.61 -36.92 7.95
C ASP A 255 -99.54 -38.28 7.21
N LEU A 256 -98.68 -39.21 7.65
CA LEU A 256 -98.46 -40.53 7.05
C LEU A 256 -99.58 -41.54 7.46
N PRO A 257 -100.44 -42.00 6.54
CA PRO A 257 -101.54 -42.90 6.89
C PRO A 257 -101.04 -44.30 7.32
N LYS A 258 -101.70 -44.90 8.32
CA LYS A 258 -101.39 -46.22 8.91
C LYS A 258 -101.69 -47.42 7.98
N LYS A 259 -101.32 -47.36 6.70
CA LYS A 259 -101.50 -48.42 5.70
C LYS A 259 -100.28 -48.58 4.79
N PHE A 260 -99.16 -49.05 5.34
CA PHE A 260 -98.26 -49.93 4.59
C PHE A 260 -97.65 -50.98 5.52
N ALA A 261 -97.83 -52.25 5.18
CA ALA A 261 -97.35 -53.38 5.97
C ALA A 261 -95.96 -53.83 5.50
N LEU A 262 -95.12 -54.17 6.47
CA LEU A 262 -93.96 -55.07 6.44
C LEU A 262 -93.56 -55.65 5.07
N ARG A 263 -92.32 -55.36 4.62
CA ARG A 263 -91.48 -56.41 4.02
C ARG A 263 -89.97 -56.18 4.21
N THR A 264 -89.35 -57.23 4.71
CA THR A 264 -87.94 -57.46 5.05
C THR A 264 -86.88 -56.92 4.08
N CYS A 265 -85.78 -56.39 4.63
CA CYS A 265 -84.44 -56.61 4.04
C CYS A 265 -83.35 -56.76 5.13
N ARG A 266 -82.16 -57.24 4.75
CA ARG A 266 -81.16 -57.83 5.66
C ARG A 266 -80.16 -56.84 6.28
N LYS A 267 -79.62 -57.22 7.44
CA LYS A 267 -78.42 -56.62 8.07
C LYS A 267 -77.26 -56.51 7.05
N ARG A 268 -76.61 -55.35 6.96
CA ARG A 268 -75.21 -55.21 6.50
C ARG A 268 -74.43 -54.33 7.48
N LYS A 269 -73.15 -54.64 7.66
CA LYS A 269 -72.23 -53.92 8.58
C LYS A 269 -71.78 -52.59 7.98
N PRO A 270 -71.39 -51.59 8.79
CA PRO A 270 -70.65 -50.43 8.29
C PRO A 270 -69.25 -50.86 7.82
N THR A 271 -68.82 -50.36 6.66
CA THR A 271 -67.47 -50.56 6.10
C THR A 271 -66.78 -49.21 5.91
N ARG A 272 -65.47 -49.15 6.19
CA ARG A 272 -64.61 -47.97 5.98
C ARG A 272 -64.40 -47.65 4.49
N SER A 273 -63.83 -46.46 4.23
CA SER A 273 -63.43 -45.91 2.92
C SER A 273 -64.61 -45.38 2.08
N SER A 274 -64.43 -44.44 1.14
CA SER A 274 -63.19 -43.97 0.48
C SER A 274 -63.14 -42.45 0.24
N ASN A 275 -61.92 -41.93 0.03
CA ASN A 275 -61.69 -40.59 -0.53
C ASN A 275 -62.08 -40.53 -2.02
N ARG A 276 -62.75 -39.43 -2.43
CA ARG A 276 -62.64 -38.80 -3.76
C ARG A 276 -63.23 -37.39 -3.66
N LEU A 277 -62.44 -36.33 -3.55
CA LEU A 277 -61.71 -35.66 -4.64
C LEU A 277 -62.65 -35.17 -5.75
N ILE A 278 -63.02 -33.89 -5.69
CA ILE A 278 -63.48 -33.07 -6.82
C ILE A 278 -62.69 -31.76 -6.77
N GLN A 279 -62.05 -31.40 -7.88
CA GLN A 279 -61.41 -30.10 -8.06
C GLN A 279 -62.37 -29.16 -8.79
N SER A 280 -62.53 -27.92 -8.30
CA SER A 280 -63.08 -26.82 -9.10
C SER A 280 -62.70 -25.47 -8.48
N THR A 281 -61.82 -24.73 -9.13
CA THR A 281 -61.45 -23.35 -8.75
C THR A 281 -62.47 -22.35 -9.31
N PRO A 282 -62.98 -21.40 -8.50
CA PRO A 282 -63.58 -20.18 -9.03
C PRO A 282 -62.47 -19.18 -9.41
N ARG A 283 -62.57 -18.58 -10.60
CA ARG A 283 -61.84 -17.33 -10.90
C ARG A 283 -62.54 -16.18 -10.17
N THR A 284 -61.80 -15.34 -9.46
CA THR A 284 -62.30 -14.03 -9.01
C THR A 284 -61.81 -12.94 -9.97
N SER A 285 -62.75 -12.19 -10.54
CA SER A 285 -62.47 -11.04 -11.40
C SER A 285 -62.28 -9.77 -10.56
N SER A 286 -61.08 -9.19 -10.58
CA SER A 286 -60.79 -7.89 -9.97
C SER A 286 -60.89 -6.77 -11.01
N GLN A 287 -61.90 -5.91 -10.86
CA GLN A 287 -62.01 -4.60 -11.50
C GLN A 287 -62.57 -3.58 -10.50
N SER A 288 -62.45 -2.29 -10.87
CA SER A 288 -62.86 -1.10 -10.11
C SER A 288 -62.33 -0.99 -8.67
N TYR A 289 -61.13 -0.41 -8.55
CA TYR A 289 -60.99 0.87 -7.86
C TYR A 289 -59.97 1.72 -8.62
N ALA A 290 -60.46 2.70 -9.38
CA ALA A 290 -59.66 3.61 -10.18
C ALA A 290 -60.11 5.04 -9.90
N HIS A 291 -59.50 5.68 -8.91
CA HIS A 291 -59.29 7.13 -8.76
C HIS A 291 -58.72 7.43 -7.36
N LEU A 292 -57.45 7.81 -7.30
CA LEU A 292 -56.91 8.87 -6.42
C LEU A 292 -55.55 9.28 -6.99
N GLY A 293 -55.13 10.51 -6.75
CA GLY A 293 -54.22 11.25 -7.64
C GLY A 293 -52.81 10.68 -7.81
N THR A 294 -52.33 10.66 -9.05
CA THR A 294 -50.91 10.65 -9.37
C THR A 294 -50.27 11.97 -8.95
N LEU A 295 -49.51 11.94 -7.85
CA LEU A 295 -48.48 12.93 -7.57
C LEU A 295 -47.18 12.45 -8.20
N ASP A 296 -46.61 13.23 -9.12
CA ASP A 296 -45.32 12.92 -9.75
C ASP A 296 -44.18 13.04 -8.73
N LEU A 297 -43.82 11.91 -8.12
CA LEU A 297 -42.49 11.71 -7.53
C LEU A 297 -41.65 10.91 -8.51
N GLN A 298 -40.67 11.57 -9.11
CA GLN A 298 -39.68 10.96 -10.02
C GLN A 298 -38.74 10.02 -9.26
N ILE A 299 -39.22 8.83 -8.92
CA ILE A 299 -38.38 7.73 -8.45
C ILE A 299 -37.47 7.34 -9.63
N LEU A 300 -36.22 7.83 -9.58
CA LEU A 300 -35.19 7.51 -10.55
C LEU A 300 -34.97 6.00 -10.63
N ASP A 301 -34.85 5.52 -11.86
CA ASP A 301 -34.73 4.11 -12.26
C ASP A 301 -33.55 3.38 -11.59
N LEU A 302 -33.82 2.86 -10.38
CA LEU A 302 -32.93 2.05 -9.55
C LEU A 302 -33.16 0.54 -9.73
N GLN A 303 -33.85 0.12 -10.80
CA GLN A 303 -34.03 -1.30 -11.15
C GLN A 303 -33.31 -1.72 -12.45
N LYS A 304 -32.44 -0.87 -12.99
CA LYS A 304 -31.28 -1.40 -13.73
C LYS A 304 -30.44 -2.27 -12.77
N PRO A 305 -30.10 -3.52 -13.11
CA PRO A 305 -29.10 -4.25 -12.33
C PRO A 305 -27.80 -3.45 -12.35
N LEU A 306 -27.08 -3.42 -11.22
CA LEU A 306 -25.77 -2.79 -11.12
C LEU A 306 -24.80 -3.43 -12.13
N GLN A 307 -24.71 -2.82 -13.31
CA GLN A 307 -23.73 -3.19 -14.30
C GLN A 307 -22.35 -2.97 -13.66
N SER A 308 -21.57 -4.05 -13.55
CA SER A 308 -20.18 -3.99 -13.09
C SER A 308 -19.50 -2.81 -13.79
N PRO A 309 -18.91 -1.84 -13.05
CA PRO A 309 -18.31 -0.66 -13.67
C PRO A 309 -17.35 -1.12 -14.77
N GLU A 310 -17.44 -0.53 -15.97
CA GLU A 310 -16.59 -0.95 -17.09
C GLU A 310 -15.13 -1.02 -16.65
N GLY A 311 -14.34 -1.98 -17.14
CA GLY A 311 -12.93 -2.11 -16.72
C GLY A 311 -12.10 -0.83 -16.87
N ARG A 312 -12.45 0.06 -17.81
CA ARG A 312 -11.94 1.43 -17.94
C ARG A 312 -12.09 2.25 -16.64
N THR A 313 -13.26 2.17 -16.04
CA THR A 313 -13.63 2.86 -14.79
C THR A 313 -12.97 2.19 -13.59
N LEU A 314 -12.91 0.85 -13.54
CA LEU A 314 -12.28 0.12 -12.43
C LEU A 314 -10.78 0.44 -12.32
N LEU A 315 -10.03 0.33 -13.44
CA LEU A 315 -8.60 0.65 -13.47
C LEU A 315 -8.34 2.11 -13.03
N ALA A 316 -9.04 3.06 -13.65
CA ALA A 316 -8.76 4.48 -13.48
C ALA A 316 -9.29 5.11 -12.18
N ARG A 317 -10.43 4.64 -11.63
CA ARG A 317 -11.04 5.27 -10.44
C ARG A 317 -10.56 4.73 -9.09
N GLY A 318 -9.60 3.80 -9.06
CA GLY A 318 -9.09 3.37 -7.76
C GLY A 318 -7.98 2.34 -7.72
N GLN A 319 -7.86 1.39 -8.65
CA GLN A 319 -6.86 0.33 -8.48
C GLN A 319 -5.44 0.89 -8.58
N GLU A 320 -5.10 1.56 -9.68
CA GLU A 320 -3.75 2.10 -9.91
C GLU A 320 -3.31 3.11 -8.83
N SER A 321 -4.24 3.95 -8.35
CA SER A 321 -4.00 4.86 -7.22
C SER A 321 -3.79 4.12 -5.88
N ARG A 322 -4.60 3.10 -5.56
CA ARG A 322 -4.42 2.31 -4.32
C ARG A 322 -3.12 1.52 -4.33
N LEU A 323 -2.77 0.91 -5.46
CA LEU A 323 -1.48 0.23 -5.66
C LEU A 323 -0.31 1.23 -5.52
N TYR A 324 -0.47 2.47 -5.99
CA TYR A 324 0.55 3.51 -5.84
C TYR A 324 0.78 3.90 -4.37
N HIS A 325 -0.29 4.06 -3.59
CA HIS A 325 -0.19 4.37 -2.15
C HIS A 325 0.35 3.20 -1.29
N LEU A 326 0.38 1.97 -1.82
CA LEU A 326 1.11 0.82 -1.25
C LEU A 326 2.59 0.79 -1.67
N GLY A 327 3.08 1.77 -2.44
CA GLY A 327 4.44 1.81 -2.99
C GLY A 327 4.66 0.91 -4.21
N TRP A 328 3.68 0.08 -4.57
CA TRP A 328 3.82 -1.03 -5.51
C TRP A 328 3.94 -0.67 -7.00
N VAL A 329 3.38 0.48 -7.42
CA VAL A 329 3.41 0.96 -8.82
C VAL A 329 4.02 2.36 -8.91
N THR A 330 5.05 2.59 -8.10
CA THR A 330 5.84 3.83 -8.05
C THR A 330 6.73 3.98 -9.29
N GLY A 331 7.20 5.20 -9.56
CA GLY A 331 8.11 5.48 -10.69
C GLY A 331 7.54 5.20 -12.08
N THR A 332 6.20 5.09 -12.22
CA THR A 332 5.48 4.61 -13.42
C THR A 332 5.63 3.11 -13.75
N GLY A 333 6.33 2.34 -12.92
CA GLY A 333 6.43 0.88 -13.03
C GLY A 333 5.12 0.16 -12.63
N GLY A 334 5.06 -1.13 -12.90
CA GLY A 334 3.93 -2.00 -12.56
C GLY A 334 2.61 -1.62 -13.24
N GLY A 335 1.51 -2.14 -12.69
CA GLY A 335 0.14 -1.81 -13.09
C GLY A 335 -0.80 -3.01 -13.02
N ILE A 336 -2.04 -2.82 -13.44
CA ILE A 336 -3.06 -3.89 -13.45
C ILE A 336 -3.78 -3.97 -14.80
N SER A 337 -4.06 -5.20 -15.25
CA SER A 337 -4.90 -5.48 -16.41
C SER A 337 -6.08 -6.37 -16.02
N ILE A 338 -7.25 -6.06 -16.57
CA ILE A 338 -8.52 -6.75 -16.31
C ILE A 338 -9.05 -7.32 -17.64
N ARG A 339 -9.45 -8.59 -17.64
CA ARG A 339 -10.15 -9.27 -18.74
C ARG A 339 -11.61 -9.47 -18.39
N GLN A 340 -12.50 -8.93 -19.21
CA GLN A 340 -13.96 -8.98 -19.04
C GLN A 340 -14.59 -9.53 -20.32
N GLY A 341 -14.83 -10.84 -20.37
CA GLY A 341 -15.37 -11.51 -21.55
C GLY A 341 -14.42 -11.42 -22.75
N ASP A 342 -14.88 -10.75 -23.81
CA ASP A 342 -14.18 -10.53 -25.09
C ASP A 342 -13.20 -9.35 -25.06
N LYS A 343 -13.00 -8.69 -23.91
CA LYS A 343 -12.22 -7.45 -23.78
C LYS A 343 -11.14 -7.57 -22.72
N VAL A 344 -9.98 -6.99 -23.02
CA VAL A 344 -8.90 -6.72 -22.06
C VAL A 344 -8.68 -5.22 -21.95
N TYR A 345 -8.55 -4.73 -20.72
CA TYR A 345 -8.29 -3.34 -20.39
C TYR A 345 -6.83 -3.18 -19.95
N ILE A 346 -6.13 -2.18 -20.52
CA ILE A 346 -4.70 -1.94 -20.32
C ILE A 346 -4.45 -0.46 -19.97
N ALA A 347 -3.68 -0.23 -18.90
CA ALA A 347 -3.13 1.06 -18.52
C ALA A 347 -2.03 1.52 -19.52
N PRO A 348 -1.76 2.83 -19.68
CA PRO A 348 -0.65 3.30 -20.50
C PRO A 348 0.72 2.97 -19.91
N SER A 349 1.71 2.78 -20.79
CA SER A 349 3.13 2.83 -20.41
C SER A 349 3.57 4.26 -20.06
N GLY A 350 4.53 4.39 -19.14
CA GLY A 350 5.22 5.65 -18.84
C GLY A 350 4.39 6.76 -18.18
N VAL A 351 3.16 6.48 -17.73
CA VAL A 351 2.32 7.45 -17.02
C VAL A 351 2.32 7.23 -15.51
N GLN A 352 2.17 8.34 -14.78
CA GLN A 352 1.77 8.40 -13.38
C GLN A 352 0.47 7.60 -13.17
N LYS A 353 0.60 6.45 -12.49
CA LYS A 353 -0.43 5.42 -12.33
C LYS A 353 -1.61 5.94 -11.52
N GLU A 354 -1.31 6.71 -10.48
CA GLU A 354 -2.23 7.41 -9.61
C GLU A 354 -3.03 8.53 -10.30
N ARG A 355 -2.69 8.87 -11.55
CA ARG A 355 -3.34 9.93 -12.37
C ARG A 355 -3.96 9.41 -13.66
N ILE A 356 -4.09 8.10 -13.81
CA ILE A 356 -4.78 7.46 -14.94
C ILE A 356 -6.27 7.85 -14.91
N LYS A 357 -6.80 8.28 -16.06
CA LYS A 357 -8.22 8.57 -16.26
C LYS A 357 -8.87 7.50 -17.16
N PRO A 358 -10.21 7.29 -17.11
CA PRO A 358 -10.86 6.26 -17.94
C PRO A 358 -10.61 6.43 -19.44
N GLU A 359 -10.37 7.66 -19.89
CA GLU A 359 -10.08 7.99 -21.29
C GLU A 359 -8.67 7.56 -21.71
N HIS A 360 -7.75 7.35 -20.76
CA HIS A 360 -6.39 6.89 -20.98
C HIS A 360 -6.30 5.36 -21.14
N ILE A 361 -7.36 4.60 -20.79
CA ILE A 361 -7.34 3.14 -20.85
C ILE A 361 -7.49 2.62 -22.29
N PHE A 362 -6.56 1.76 -22.69
CA PHE A 362 -6.65 0.99 -23.93
C PHE A 362 -7.65 -0.16 -23.75
N VAL A 363 -8.41 -0.48 -24.81
CA VAL A 363 -9.31 -1.65 -24.84
C VAL A 363 -8.92 -2.53 -26.02
N LEU A 364 -8.58 -3.77 -25.73
CA LEU A 364 -8.08 -4.77 -26.66
C LEU A 364 -9.11 -5.91 -26.78
N PRO A 365 -9.26 -6.57 -27.94
CA PRO A 365 -10.08 -7.78 -28.04
C PRO A 365 -9.34 -8.98 -27.43
N TYR A 366 -10.10 -9.96 -26.93
CA TYR A 366 -9.61 -11.24 -26.45
C TYR A 366 -10.37 -12.41 -27.08
N PRO A 367 -9.70 -13.34 -27.80
CA PRO A 367 -8.28 -13.31 -28.16
C PRO A 367 -7.93 -12.13 -29.07
N ARG A 368 -6.66 -11.69 -29.04
CA ARG A 368 -6.17 -10.56 -29.85
C ARG A 368 -5.67 -11.04 -31.22
N PRO A 369 -6.25 -10.60 -32.35
CA PRO A 369 -5.82 -11.07 -33.68
C PRO A 369 -4.41 -10.64 -34.08
N SER A 370 -3.99 -9.43 -33.68
CA SER A 370 -2.63 -8.92 -33.91
C SER A 370 -2.26 -7.83 -32.89
N PRO A 371 -0.96 -7.54 -32.67
CA PRO A 371 -0.52 -6.43 -31.80
C PRO A 371 -1.09 -5.06 -32.20
N GLU A 372 -1.38 -4.84 -33.48
CA GLU A 372 -1.94 -3.58 -34.00
C GLU A 372 -3.45 -3.46 -33.77
N THR A 373 -4.12 -4.53 -33.34
CA THR A 373 -5.57 -4.60 -33.17
C THR A 373 -6.03 -4.09 -31.80
N PHE A 374 -6.93 -3.10 -31.79
CA PHE A 374 -7.53 -2.50 -30.59
C PHE A 374 -9.01 -2.23 -30.82
N LEU A 375 -9.83 -2.39 -29.79
CA LEU A 375 -11.22 -1.92 -29.76
C LEU A 375 -11.31 -0.43 -29.38
N ARG A 376 -10.32 0.09 -28.64
CA ARG A 376 -10.15 1.51 -28.34
C ARG A 376 -8.69 1.86 -28.03
N LYS A 377 -8.22 2.99 -28.57
CA LYS A 377 -7.03 3.71 -28.10
C LYS A 377 -7.44 5.03 -27.41
N PRO A 378 -6.60 5.60 -26.53
CA PRO A 378 -6.73 7.00 -26.11
C PRO A 378 -6.64 7.96 -27.30
N THR A 379 -7.21 9.16 -27.15
CA THR A 379 -7.06 10.26 -28.13
C THR A 379 -5.74 11.02 -27.97
N GLN A 380 -5.11 10.89 -26.81
CA GLN A 380 -3.77 11.40 -26.51
C GLN A 380 -2.70 10.45 -27.10
N PRO A 381 -1.48 10.93 -27.44
CA PRO A 381 -0.39 10.12 -28.00
C PRO A 381 0.31 9.24 -26.94
N LEU A 382 -0.48 8.40 -26.27
CA LEU A 382 -0.03 7.44 -25.26
C LEU A 382 0.36 6.11 -25.90
N LYS A 383 1.18 5.31 -25.21
CA LYS A 383 1.56 3.94 -25.59
C LYS A 383 0.87 2.90 -24.70
N GLU A 384 0.61 1.73 -25.26
CA GLU A 384 0.20 0.52 -24.54
C GLU A 384 1.28 0.12 -23.50
N SER A 385 0.91 -0.58 -22.44
CA SER A 385 1.89 -1.09 -21.47
C SER A 385 2.79 -2.17 -22.09
N ALA A 386 4.09 -2.13 -21.78
CA ALA A 386 5.05 -3.17 -22.16
C ALA A 386 4.79 -4.49 -21.39
N CYS A 387 4.11 -4.43 -20.23
CA CYS A 387 3.61 -5.57 -19.47
C CYS A 387 2.57 -6.44 -20.22
N THR A 388 2.00 -5.96 -21.33
CA THR A 388 0.81 -6.58 -21.95
C THR A 388 1.02 -8.04 -22.42
N PRO A 389 2.17 -8.44 -23.01
CA PRO A 389 2.43 -9.84 -23.33
C PRO A 389 2.47 -10.75 -22.09
N LEU A 390 2.94 -10.23 -20.94
CA LEU A 390 3.03 -10.96 -19.68
C LEU A 390 1.64 -11.11 -19.03
N PHE A 391 0.81 -10.06 -19.08
CA PHE A 391 -0.61 -10.17 -18.72
C PHE A 391 -1.33 -11.19 -19.61
N TRP A 392 -0.98 -11.28 -20.89
CA TRP A 392 -1.55 -12.27 -21.81
C TRP A 392 -1.22 -13.71 -21.42
N ASN A 393 -0.01 -13.99 -20.93
CA ASN A 393 0.34 -15.31 -20.38
C ASN A 393 -0.62 -15.72 -19.25
N ALA A 394 -1.00 -14.80 -18.35
CA ALA A 394 -1.95 -15.07 -17.27
C ALA A 394 -3.38 -15.34 -17.79
N PHE A 395 -3.80 -14.65 -18.84
CA PHE A 395 -5.10 -14.91 -19.47
C PHE A 395 -5.14 -16.25 -20.20
N ASP A 396 -4.12 -16.57 -21.01
CA ASP A 396 -4.07 -17.77 -21.85
C ASP A 396 -3.72 -19.04 -21.04
N LEU A 397 -2.73 -18.99 -20.15
CA LEU A 397 -2.19 -20.17 -19.44
C LEU A 397 -2.84 -20.45 -18.08
N ARG A 398 -3.74 -19.57 -17.60
CA ARG A 398 -4.46 -19.71 -16.31
C ARG A 398 -5.95 -19.33 -16.39
N GLY A 399 -6.43 -18.83 -17.52
CA GLY A 399 -7.82 -18.39 -17.70
C GLY A 399 -8.17 -17.14 -16.88
N ALA A 400 -7.19 -16.38 -16.40
CA ALA A 400 -7.39 -15.31 -15.43
C ALA A 400 -8.38 -14.23 -15.90
N GLY A 401 -9.05 -13.58 -14.94
CA GLY A 401 -9.87 -12.38 -15.15
C GLY A 401 -9.12 -11.08 -14.82
N SER A 402 -7.98 -11.16 -14.12
CA SER A 402 -7.11 -10.02 -13.88
C SER A 402 -5.68 -10.47 -13.59
N CYS A 403 -4.71 -9.64 -13.95
CA CYS A 403 -3.31 -9.76 -13.55
C CYS A 403 -2.78 -8.42 -13.03
N VAL A 404 -2.01 -8.46 -11.95
CA VAL A 404 -1.36 -7.32 -11.28
C VAL A 404 0.15 -7.51 -11.39
N HIS A 405 0.86 -6.44 -11.71
CA HIS A 405 2.32 -6.36 -11.66
C HIS A 405 2.73 -5.29 -10.65
N THR A 406 3.63 -5.64 -9.73
CA THR A 406 4.21 -4.68 -8.76
C THR A 406 5.72 -4.68 -8.80
N HIS A 407 6.31 -3.51 -8.54
CA HIS A 407 7.73 -3.30 -8.28
C HIS A 407 7.99 -3.25 -6.76
N SER A 408 7.24 -4.03 -5.98
CA SER A 408 7.33 -4.00 -4.51
C SER A 408 8.75 -4.29 -4.02
N GLN A 409 9.23 -3.48 -3.07
CA GLN A 409 10.52 -3.72 -2.42
C GLN A 409 10.55 -5.08 -1.69
N HIS A 410 9.40 -5.56 -1.19
CA HIS A 410 9.31 -6.85 -0.53
C HIS A 410 9.52 -8.00 -1.53
N ALA A 411 8.87 -7.93 -2.70
CA ALA A 411 9.12 -8.85 -3.81
C ALA A 411 10.59 -8.80 -4.27
N VAL A 412 11.15 -7.61 -4.49
CA VAL A 412 12.56 -7.43 -4.89
C VAL A 412 13.51 -8.06 -3.87
N MET A 413 13.33 -7.79 -2.57
CA MET A 413 14.16 -8.36 -1.50
C MET A 413 14.01 -9.87 -1.38
N ALA A 414 12.80 -10.43 -1.58
CA ALA A 414 12.60 -11.87 -1.67
C ALA A 414 13.41 -12.47 -2.83
N THR A 415 13.42 -11.85 -4.02
CA THR A 415 14.24 -12.34 -5.15
C THR A 415 15.76 -12.21 -4.94
N LEU A 416 16.20 -11.38 -4.00
CA LEU A 416 17.61 -11.21 -3.66
C LEU A 416 18.07 -12.19 -2.57
N LEU A 417 17.20 -12.53 -1.63
CA LEU A 417 17.52 -13.47 -0.53
C LEU A 417 17.21 -14.94 -0.88
N TRP A 418 16.44 -15.23 -1.92
CA TRP A 418 16.25 -16.58 -2.46
C TRP A 418 17.02 -16.73 -3.77
N GLU A 419 18.25 -17.23 -3.67
CA GLU A 419 19.19 -17.41 -4.78
C GLU A 419 18.74 -18.47 -5.82
N GLY A 420 17.81 -19.36 -5.44
CA GLY A 420 17.29 -20.42 -6.29
C GLY A 420 16.23 -19.99 -7.32
N GLU A 421 15.62 -20.98 -7.95
CA GLU A 421 14.52 -20.82 -8.91
C GLU A 421 13.14 -20.61 -8.25
N THR A 422 13.04 -20.76 -6.92
CA THR A 422 11.78 -20.62 -6.17
C THR A 422 11.97 -19.78 -4.90
N TRP A 423 10.96 -18.95 -4.61
CA TRP A 423 10.67 -18.47 -3.27
C TRP A 423 9.63 -19.40 -2.63
N GLU A 424 9.81 -19.75 -1.36
CA GLU A 424 8.97 -20.73 -0.65
C GLU A 424 8.74 -20.35 0.82
N VAL A 425 7.48 -20.47 1.25
CA VAL A 425 7.05 -20.25 2.65
C VAL A 425 5.91 -21.20 3.02
N SER A 426 5.78 -21.54 4.30
CA SER A 426 4.71 -22.39 4.85
C SER A 426 4.24 -21.87 6.20
N HIS A 427 3.12 -22.37 6.74
CA HIS A 427 2.74 -22.16 8.14
C HIS A 427 2.59 -20.67 8.53
N LEU A 428 1.98 -19.88 7.64
CA LEU A 428 1.62 -18.49 7.86
C LEU A 428 0.16 -18.26 7.46
N GLU A 429 -0.61 -17.55 8.29
CA GLU A 429 -2.07 -17.41 8.13
C GLU A 429 -2.48 -16.76 6.79
N MET A 430 -1.65 -15.83 6.27
CA MET A 430 -1.90 -15.14 4.99
C MET A 430 -1.81 -16.06 3.76
N ILE A 431 -1.28 -17.29 3.89
CA ILE A 431 -1.33 -18.32 2.83
C ILE A 431 -2.78 -18.61 2.41
N LYS A 432 -3.75 -18.48 3.33
CA LYS A 432 -5.19 -18.72 3.06
C LYS A 432 -5.83 -17.73 2.09
N GLY A 433 -5.17 -16.60 1.78
CA GLY A 433 -5.58 -15.69 0.71
C GLY A 433 -5.01 -16.04 -0.67
N VAL A 434 -4.03 -16.94 -0.74
CA VAL A 434 -3.41 -17.43 -1.98
C VAL A 434 -4.20 -18.62 -2.52
N ARG A 435 -4.30 -18.73 -3.85
CA ARG A 435 -4.98 -19.83 -4.55
C ARG A 435 -4.02 -20.71 -5.32
N ASP A 436 -4.32 -22.00 -5.32
CA ASP A 436 -3.75 -22.98 -6.24
C ASP A 436 -3.91 -22.51 -7.69
N ALA A 437 -2.81 -22.45 -8.44
CA ALA A 437 -2.71 -21.87 -9.78
C ALA A 437 -3.20 -20.40 -9.92
N GLY A 438 -3.45 -19.69 -8.82
CA GLY A 438 -4.05 -18.35 -8.75
C GLY A 438 -5.57 -18.30 -9.01
N THR A 439 -6.14 -19.32 -9.66
CA THR A 439 -7.58 -19.38 -10.01
C THR A 439 -8.34 -20.54 -9.37
N GLY A 440 -7.64 -21.53 -8.82
CA GLY A 440 -8.19 -22.71 -8.17
C GLY A 440 -8.68 -22.48 -6.73
N LYS A 441 -8.54 -23.51 -5.89
CA LYS A 441 -8.95 -23.45 -4.47
C LYS A 441 -8.02 -22.54 -3.68
N ALA A 442 -8.54 -21.92 -2.61
CA ALA A 442 -7.69 -21.27 -1.61
C ALA A 442 -6.83 -22.32 -0.89
N LEU A 443 -5.58 -21.97 -0.61
CA LEU A 443 -4.66 -22.79 0.18
C LEU A 443 -5.03 -22.74 1.68
N SER A 444 -4.44 -23.61 2.48
CA SER A 444 -4.57 -23.65 3.93
C SER A 444 -3.31 -23.14 4.61
N TYR A 445 -3.39 -22.90 5.93
CA TYR A 445 -2.22 -22.56 6.76
C TYR A 445 -1.08 -23.59 6.67
N LEU A 446 -1.40 -24.88 6.44
CA LEU A 446 -0.44 -25.98 6.41
C LEU A 446 0.26 -26.14 5.06
N ASP A 447 -0.23 -25.50 4.00
CA ASP A 447 0.34 -25.63 2.66
C ASP A 447 1.66 -24.84 2.54
N THR A 448 2.54 -25.30 1.65
CA THR A 448 3.70 -24.52 1.21
C THR A 448 3.33 -23.72 -0.04
N VAL A 449 3.44 -22.40 0.02
CA VAL A 449 3.37 -21.54 -1.17
C VAL A 449 4.71 -21.61 -1.89
N VAL A 450 4.67 -21.86 -3.20
CA VAL A 450 5.83 -21.86 -4.09
C VAL A 450 5.58 -20.82 -5.17
N VAL A 451 6.49 -19.84 -5.30
CA VAL A 451 6.46 -18.85 -6.39
C VAL A 451 7.78 -18.95 -7.16
N PRO A 452 7.78 -19.26 -8.47
CA PRO A 452 9.01 -19.30 -9.26
C PRO A 452 9.62 -17.91 -9.41
N ILE A 453 10.95 -17.86 -9.45
CA ILE A 453 11.76 -16.68 -9.72
C ILE A 453 12.40 -16.86 -11.10
N ILE A 454 12.16 -15.91 -12.00
CA ILE A 454 12.87 -15.81 -13.29
C ILE A 454 13.89 -14.66 -13.25
N GLU A 455 14.94 -14.76 -14.04
CA GLU A 455 15.90 -13.66 -14.22
C GLU A 455 15.30 -12.53 -15.06
N ASN A 456 15.74 -11.30 -14.79
CA ASN A 456 15.25 -10.11 -15.49
C ASN A 456 16.02 -9.83 -16.80
N THR A 457 15.31 -9.37 -17.82
CA THR A 457 15.87 -8.95 -19.12
C THR A 457 15.90 -7.42 -19.27
N PRO A 458 16.72 -6.86 -20.18
CA PRO A 458 16.75 -5.42 -20.43
C PRO A 458 15.45 -4.86 -21.04
N PHE A 459 14.72 -5.68 -21.80
CA PHE A 459 13.41 -5.35 -22.35
C PHE A 459 12.35 -6.25 -21.71
N GLU A 460 11.23 -5.65 -21.28
CA GLU A 460 10.17 -6.37 -20.57
C GLU A 460 9.47 -7.41 -21.46
N GLU A 461 9.39 -7.17 -22.78
CA GLU A 461 8.78 -8.10 -23.73
C GLU A 461 9.53 -9.45 -23.85
N ASP A 462 10.85 -9.46 -23.62
CA ASP A 462 11.68 -10.67 -23.60
C ASP A 462 11.33 -11.61 -22.42
N LEU A 463 10.79 -11.07 -21.32
CA LEU A 463 10.36 -11.87 -20.16
C LEU A 463 9.18 -12.80 -20.48
N LYS A 464 8.45 -12.54 -21.56
CA LYS A 464 7.20 -13.23 -21.87
C LYS A 464 7.39 -14.74 -21.97
N ASP A 465 8.42 -15.21 -22.67
CA ASP A 465 8.58 -16.65 -22.90
C ASP A 465 9.16 -17.36 -21.65
N SER A 466 10.10 -16.75 -20.92
CA SER A 466 10.60 -17.29 -19.65
C SER A 466 9.53 -17.33 -18.55
N MET A 467 8.65 -16.33 -18.48
CA MET A 467 7.45 -16.35 -17.65
C MET A 467 6.50 -17.49 -18.06
N ALA A 468 6.27 -17.68 -19.36
CA ALA A 468 5.43 -18.76 -19.87
C ALA A 468 6.02 -20.16 -19.59
N GLU A 469 7.35 -20.31 -19.59
CA GLU A 469 8.04 -21.54 -19.17
C GLU A 469 7.95 -21.78 -17.67
N ALA A 470 8.19 -20.76 -16.84
CA ALA A 470 7.97 -20.85 -15.39
C ALA A 470 6.51 -21.23 -15.06
N MET A 471 5.53 -20.66 -15.76
CA MET A 471 4.11 -21.00 -15.61
C MET A 471 3.75 -22.42 -16.09
N LYS A 472 4.55 -23.05 -16.94
CA LYS A 472 4.40 -24.48 -17.32
C LYS A 472 5.08 -25.41 -16.32
N LYS A 473 6.28 -25.04 -15.85
CA LYS A 473 7.08 -25.78 -14.87
C LYS A 473 6.45 -25.79 -13.48
N TYR A 474 5.75 -24.71 -13.11
CA TYR A 474 5.05 -24.55 -11.82
C TYR A 474 3.55 -24.27 -12.06
N PRO A 475 2.74 -25.28 -12.44
CA PRO A 475 1.32 -25.10 -12.76
C PRO A 475 0.52 -24.51 -11.58
N ASN A 476 0.80 -24.97 -10.37
CA ASN A 476 0.14 -24.56 -9.13
C ASN A 476 0.55 -23.15 -8.64
N ALA A 477 1.53 -22.49 -9.25
CA ALA A 477 1.96 -21.16 -8.83
C ALA A 477 0.85 -20.11 -9.05
N ALA A 478 0.76 -19.18 -8.10
CA ALA A 478 -0.21 -18.08 -8.08
C ALA A 478 0.32 -16.77 -8.70
N GLY A 479 1.59 -16.77 -9.08
CA GLY A 479 2.32 -15.65 -9.66
C GLY A 479 3.72 -16.08 -10.14
N VAL A 480 4.50 -15.13 -10.64
CA VAL A 480 5.94 -15.27 -10.99
C VAL A 480 6.70 -14.06 -10.44
N LEU A 481 7.80 -14.30 -9.74
CA LEU A 481 8.76 -13.28 -9.32
C LEU A 481 9.79 -13.03 -10.43
N VAL A 482 10.20 -11.78 -10.62
CA VAL A 482 11.22 -11.38 -11.60
C VAL A 482 12.38 -10.74 -10.84
N ARG A 483 13.57 -11.35 -10.91
CA ARG A 483 14.70 -11.02 -10.02
C ARG A 483 15.15 -9.57 -10.19
N ARG A 484 15.28 -8.84 -9.06
CA ARG A 484 15.61 -7.39 -9.02
C ARG A 484 14.56 -6.48 -9.70
N HIS A 485 13.37 -6.97 -10.01
CA HIS A 485 12.34 -6.22 -10.73
C HIS A 485 11.02 -6.17 -9.94
N GLY A 486 10.41 -7.31 -9.61
CA GLY A 486 9.09 -7.32 -8.99
C GLY A 486 8.36 -8.66 -9.06
N VAL A 487 7.03 -8.62 -9.10
CA VAL A 487 6.15 -9.82 -9.19
C VAL A 487 5.00 -9.59 -10.17
N TYR A 488 4.56 -10.67 -10.81
CA TYR A 488 3.32 -10.79 -11.58
C TYR A 488 2.37 -11.76 -10.85
N VAL A 489 1.13 -11.36 -10.56
CA VAL A 489 0.14 -12.14 -9.78
C VAL A 489 -1.23 -12.09 -10.49
N TRP A 490 -1.97 -13.20 -10.54
CA TRP A 490 -3.24 -13.28 -11.27
C TRP A 490 -4.38 -13.95 -10.50
N GLY A 491 -5.62 -13.63 -10.87
CA GLY A 491 -6.82 -14.16 -10.22
C GLY A 491 -8.00 -14.33 -11.18
N THR A 492 -9.09 -14.90 -10.66
CA THR A 492 -10.37 -15.09 -11.38
C THR A 492 -11.04 -13.78 -11.83
N ASP A 493 -10.71 -12.70 -11.14
CA ASP A 493 -11.30 -11.37 -11.20
C ASP A 493 -10.29 -10.37 -10.57
N TRP A 494 -10.59 -9.07 -10.59
CA TRP A 494 -9.66 -8.05 -10.08
C TRP A 494 -9.56 -8.08 -8.56
N GLU A 495 -10.65 -8.44 -7.86
CA GLU A 495 -10.70 -8.59 -6.42
C GLU A 495 -9.73 -9.68 -5.94
N LYS A 496 -9.76 -10.87 -6.56
CA LYS A 496 -8.86 -11.99 -6.22
C LYS A 496 -7.42 -11.73 -6.65
N ALA A 497 -7.19 -11.13 -7.82
CA ALA A 497 -5.83 -10.76 -8.21
C ALA A 497 -5.21 -9.77 -7.22
N LYS A 498 -5.95 -8.73 -6.83
CA LYS A 498 -5.52 -7.76 -5.80
C LYS A 498 -5.27 -8.42 -4.44
N THR A 499 -6.26 -9.13 -3.88
CA THR A 499 -6.12 -9.73 -2.54
C THR A 499 -5.03 -10.79 -2.49
N GLN A 500 -4.81 -11.55 -3.56
CA GLN A 500 -3.69 -12.47 -3.63
C GLN A 500 -2.34 -11.74 -3.72
N THR A 501 -2.28 -10.59 -4.38
CA THR A 501 -1.08 -9.73 -4.36
C THR A 501 -0.82 -9.21 -2.94
N GLU A 502 -1.84 -8.77 -2.21
CA GLU A 502 -1.73 -8.35 -0.79
C GLU A 502 -1.21 -9.47 0.11
N CYS A 503 -1.70 -10.70 -0.09
CA CYS A 503 -1.22 -11.86 0.66
C CYS A 503 0.22 -12.26 0.27
N LEU A 504 0.56 -12.30 -1.02
CA LEU A 504 1.92 -12.64 -1.46
C LEU A 504 2.94 -11.58 -1.03
N ASP A 505 2.62 -10.28 -1.11
CA ASP A 505 3.53 -9.20 -0.74
C ASP A 505 3.81 -9.18 0.77
N TYR A 506 2.78 -9.38 1.60
CA TYR A 506 2.94 -9.62 3.03
C TYR A 506 3.84 -10.84 3.30
N LEU A 507 3.62 -11.95 2.59
CA LEU A 507 4.41 -13.17 2.76
C LEU A 507 5.87 -12.97 2.33
N PHE A 508 6.13 -12.19 1.28
CA PHE A 508 7.49 -11.77 0.91
C PHE A 508 8.14 -10.95 2.03
N GLU A 509 7.46 -9.95 2.58
CA GLU A 509 8.02 -9.12 3.65
C GLU A 509 8.33 -9.93 4.93
N VAL A 510 7.37 -10.70 5.43
CA VAL A 510 7.55 -11.46 6.67
C VAL A 510 8.58 -12.57 6.50
N SER A 511 8.64 -13.24 5.34
CA SER A 511 9.67 -14.27 5.07
C SER A 511 11.07 -13.66 4.96
N VAL A 512 11.22 -12.47 4.36
CA VAL A 512 12.47 -11.70 4.36
C VAL A 512 12.89 -11.37 5.80
N LYS A 513 11.97 -10.85 6.63
CA LYS A 513 12.22 -10.54 8.05
C LYS A 513 12.60 -11.79 8.85
N MET A 514 11.90 -12.90 8.66
CA MET A 514 12.22 -14.20 9.27
C MET A 514 13.62 -14.67 8.90
N LYS A 515 13.97 -14.65 7.60
CA LYS A 515 15.27 -15.12 7.12
C LYS A 515 16.43 -14.26 7.63
N LEU A 516 16.25 -12.94 7.70
CA LEU A 516 17.23 -12.02 8.30
C LEU A 516 17.36 -12.20 9.83
N ALA A 517 16.31 -12.66 10.51
CA ALA A 517 16.32 -13.03 11.92
C ALA A 517 16.82 -14.48 12.19
N GLY A 518 17.25 -15.22 11.16
CA GLY A 518 17.69 -16.62 11.29
C GLY A 518 16.57 -17.64 11.51
N LEU A 519 15.30 -17.26 11.28
CA LEU A 519 14.14 -18.13 11.44
C LEU A 519 13.85 -18.93 10.14
N PRO A 520 13.45 -20.21 10.24
CA PRO A 520 13.09 -21.01 9.07
C PRO A 520 11.78 -20.52 8.44
N THR A 521 11.78 -20.26 7.13
CA THR A 521 10.58 -19.84 6.39
C THR A 521 9.70 -21.01 5.96
N LYS A 522 10.23 -22.24 6.03
CA LYS A 522 9.54 -23.50 5.73
C LYS A 522 9.67 -24.43 6.92
N LEU A 523 8.56 -24.98 7.38
CA LEU A 523 8.50 -26.10 8.31
C LEU A 523 8.23 -27.37 7.49
N GLY A 524 8.83 -28.50 7.91
CA GLY A 524 8.76 -29.78 7.21
C GLY A 524 7.70 -30.73 7.76
#